data_AF-A0A7K1FW43-F1
#
_entry.id   AF-A0A7K1FW43-F1
#
_cell.length_a   1.000
_cell.length_b   1.000
_cell.length_c   1.000
_cell.angle_alpha   90.00
_cell.angle_beta   90.00
_cell.angle_gamma   90.00
#
_symmetry.space_group_name_H-M   'P 1'
#
loop_
_entity.id
_entity.type
_entity.pdbx_description
1 polymer ?
#
loop_
_entity_poly.entity_id
_entity_poly.type
_entity_poly.pdbx_seq_one_letter_code
_entity_poly.pdbx_strand_id
1 'polypeptide(L)'
;MKRKVQHLFSALALAGFIFIAFGSGDDEKSNYKNNYKSSSTEISDTESSKPDVEIIKQSAKFEPTLNSYTIHCRLRNNTNELITYLDLKATFYDKEGNIVGTGMGNAANFAAGAEKTVDVMGLDIQNCENYEVEIGTVLN
;
A
#
# COMPACT_ATOMS: atom_id res chain seq x y z
N MET A 1 -0.35 -24.95 36.60
CA MET A 1 0.25 -23.62 36.92
C MET A 1 -0.22 -22.60 35.88
N LYS A 2 -0.52 -21.39 36.34
CA LYS A 2 -1.36 -20.37 35.69
C LYS A 2 -0.68 -19.73 34.45
N ARG A 3 -1.38 -19.66 33.32
CA ARG A 3 -0.97 -18.86 32.15
C ARG A 3 -1.30 -17.40 32.42
N LYS A 4 -0.30 -16.53 32.45
CA LYS A 4 -0.48 -15.07 32.53
C LYS A 4 -0.78 -14.55 31.14
N VAL A 5 -2.00 -14.06 30.93
CA VAL A 5 -2.38 -13.28 29.74
C VAL A 5 -1.95 -11.85 30.01
N GLN A 6 -1.02 -11.32 29.23
CA GLN A 6 -0.66 -9.90 29.28
C GLN A 6 -1.60 -9.16 28.32
N HIS A 7 -2.41 -8.26 28.89
CA HIS A 7 -3.27 -7.37 28.13
C HIS A 7 -2.41 -6.35 27.38
N LEU A 8 -2.57 -6.30 26.06
CA LEU A 8 -2.02 -5.26 25.20
C LEU A 8 -2.82 -3.97 25.45
N PHE A 9 -2.19 -2.95 26.03
CA PHE A 9 -2.76 -1.61 26.05
C PHE A 9 -2.47 -0.93 24.70
N SER A 10 -3.47 -0.93 23.82
CA SER A 10 -3.45 -0.12 22.59
C SER A 10 -3.76 1.33 22.97
N ALA A 11 -2.74 2.19 22.92
CA ALA A 11 -2.90 3.63 23.10
C ALA A 11 -3.26 4.26 21.74
N LEU A 12 -4.54 4.56 21.57
CA LEU A 12 -5.07 5.35 20.46
C LEU A 12 -4.69 6.82 20.69
N ALA A 13 -3.59 7.26 20.09
CA ALA A 13 -3.21 8.68 20.07
C ALA A 13 -3.79 9.36 18.83
N LEU A 14 -4.91 10.06 19.02
CA LEU A 14 -5.56 10.95 18.07
C LEU A 14 -4.95 12.36 18.20
N ALA A 15 -4.21 12.83 17.19
CA ALA A 15 -3.85 14.23 16.98
C ALA A 15 -3.27 14.36 15.55
N GLY A 16 -3.61 15.30 14.69
CA GLY A 16 -4.51 16.44 14.68
C GLY A 16 -4.19 17.15 13.35
N PHE A 17 -5.17 17.27 12.44
CA PHE A 17 -4.95 17.94 11.16
C PHE A 17 -4.93 19.46 11.37
N ILE A 18 -3.78 20.09 11.15
CA ILE A 18 -3.65 21.55 11.06
C ILE A 18 -3.78 21.93 9.57
N PHE A 19 -4.90 22.54 9.19
CA PHE A 19 -5.03 23.23 7.91
C PHE A 19 -4.40 24.62 8.04
N ILE A 20 -3.28 24.85 7.37
CA ILE A 20 -2.72 26.19 7.19
C ILE A 20 -3.31 26.76 5.89
N ALA A 21 -4.29 27.65 6.03
CA ALA A 21 -4.79 28.47 4.93
C ALA A 21 -3.92 29.73 4.84
N PHE A 22 -3.16 29.88 3.75
CA PHE A 22 -2.55 31.16 3.38
C PHE A 22 -3.44 31.88 2.36
N GLY A 23 -3.83 33.09 2.73
CA GLY A 23 -4.80 33.91 2.03
C GLY A 23 -4.23 34.79 0.91
N SER A 24 -5.16 35.14 0.01
CA SER A 24 -5.42 36.45 -0.60
C SER A 24 -4.21 37.36 -0.89
N GLY A 25 -3.92 37.48 -2.19
CA GLY A 25 -3.29 38.67 -2.77
C GLY A 25 -4.18 39.18 -3.90
N ASP A 26 -4.83 40.32 -3.69
CA ASP A 26 -5.66 41.02 -4.66
C ASP A 26 -4.81 41.75 -5.71
N ASP A 27 -5.33 41.71 -6.94
CA ASP A 27 -5.41 42.74 -7.98
C ASP A 27 -4.15 43.45 -8.52
N GLU A 28 -3.79 43.11 -9.76
CA GLU A 28 -3.42 44.13 -10.77
C GLU A 28 -4.16 43.91 -12.09
N LYS A 29 -4.91 44.94 -12.50
CA LYS A 29 -5.53 45.07 -13.81
C LYS A 29 -4.47 45.34 -14.88
N SER A 30 -4.38 44.47 -15.88
CA SER A 30 -3.86 44.86 -17.20
C SER A 30 -4.77 44.35 -18.31
N ASN A 31 -5.42 45.30 -18.98
CA ASN A 31 -6.23 45.12 -20.18
C ASN A 31 -5.35 44.57 -21.32
N TYR A 32 -5.58 43.32 -21.72
CA TYR A 32 -5.18 42.83 -23.04
C TYR A 32 -6.39 42.14 -23.69
N LYS A 33 -7.01 42.86 -24.64
CA LYS A 33 -7.93 42.29 -25.62
C LYS A 33 -7.14 41.32 -26.50
N ASN A 34 -7.43 40.02 -26.40
CA ASN A 34 -7.14 39.07 -27.46
C ASN A 34 -8.37 38.18 -27.69
N ASN A 35 -8.92 38.28 -28.90
CA ASN A 35 -9.96 37.41 -29.43
C ASN A 35 -9.34 36.04 -29.72
N TYR A 36 -9.63 35.04 -28.89
CA TYR A 36 -9.56 33.64 -29.31
C TYR A 36 -10.81 32.91 -28.84
N LYS A 37 -11.58 32.46 -29.82
CA LYS A 37 -12.60 31.43 -29.71
C LYS A 37 -11.91 30.16 -29.20
N SER A 38 -12.08 29.85 -27.92
CA SER A 38 -11.61 28.62 -27.27
C SER A 38 -12.82 28.04 -26.56
N SER A 39 -13.54 27.14 -27.23
CA SER A 39 -13.43 25.70 -26.96
C SER A 39 -13.43 25.46 -25.46
N SER A 40 -14.59 25.06 -24.95
CA SER A 40 -14.79 24.51 -23.62
C SER A 40 -13.69 23.49 -23.33
N THR A 41 -12.69 23.91 -22.57
CA THR A 41 -11.78 22.99 -21.90
C THR A 41 -12.63 22.27 -20.86
N GLU A 42 -13.12 21.10 -21.25
CA GLU A 42 -13.48 20.07 -20.27
C GLU A 42 -12.26 19.93 -19.38
N ILE A 43 -12.43 20.35 -18.13
CA ILE A 43 -11.54 19.97 -17.05
C ILE A 43 -11.76 18.48 -16.93
N SER A 44 -10.94 17.70 -17.64
CA SER A 44 -10.78 16.29 -17.37
C SER A 44 -10.28 16.23 -15.94
N ASP A 45 -11.20 15.95 -15.02
CA ASP A 45 -10.86 15.46 -13.69
C ASP A 45 -9.75 14.43 -13.91
N THR A 46 -8.57 14.76 -13.39
CA THR A 46 -7.46 13.82 -13.37
C THR A 46 -7.89 12.74 -12.39
N GLU A 47 -8.66 11.76 -12.88
CA GLU A 47 -8.92 10.53 -12.17
C GLU A 47 -7.55 9.98 -11.82
N SER A 48 -7.23 10.03 -10.52
CA SER A 48 -6.13 9.28 -9.94
C SER A 48 -6.41 7.81 -10.25
N SER A 49 -5.88 7.34 -11.39
CA SER A 49 -6.14 5.99 -11.87
C SER A 49 -5.71 5.00 -10.81
N LYS A 50 -6.66 4.15 -10.38
CA LYS A 50 -6.41 3.09 -9.41
C LYS A 50 -5.23 2.22 -9.87
N PRO A 51 -4.32 1.77 -8.98
CA PRO A 51 -3.25 0.87 -9.38
C PRO A 51 -3.81 -0.44 -9.96
N ASP A 52 -3.10 -1.02 -10.93
CA ASP A 52 -3.48 -2.26 -11.61
C ASP A 52 -3.76 -3.41 -10.63
N VAL A 53 -2.94 -3.51 -9.57
CA VAL A 53 -3.13 -4.46 -8.48
C VAL A 53 -3.12 -3.71 -7.16
N GLU A 54 -4.02 -4.10 -6.25
CA GLU A 54 -4.15 -3.50 -4.93
C GLU A 54 -4.11 -4.56 -3.83
N ILE A 55 -3.34 -4.33 -2.76
CA ILE A 55 -3.41 -5.13 -1.53
C ILE A 55 -4.59 -4.61 -0.70
N ILE A 56 -5.71 -5.34 -0.71
CA ILE A 56 -6.95 -4.92 -0.03
C ILE A 56 -6.99 -5.37 1.44
N LYS A 57 -6.18 -6.37 1.83
CA LYS A 57 -6.05 -6.82 3.22
C LYS A 57 -4.73 -7.57 3.40
N GLN A 58 -4.09 -7.42 4.56
CA GLN A 58 -2.95 -8.24 4.95
C GLN A 58 -2.99 -8.66 6.41
N SER A 59 -2.39 -9.80 6.72
CA SER A 59 -2.17 -10.27 8.10
C SER A 59 -0.95 -11.18 8.18
N ALA A 60 -0.08 -10.95 9.16
CA ALA A 60 1.10 -11.76 9.39
C ALA A 60 0.88 -12.82 10.47
N LYS A 61 1.55 -13.97 10.31
CA LYS A 61 1.64 -15.04 11.30
C LYS A 61 3.11 -15.42 11.48
N PHE A 62 3.59 -15.38 12.71
CA PHE A 62 4.92 -15.85 13.08
C PHE A 62 4.89 -17.34 13.47
N GLU A 63 5.87 -18.10 13.01
CA GLU A 63 6.12 -19.49 13.40
C GLU A 63 7.49 -19.61 14.08
N PRO A 64 7.53 -19.84 15.41
CA PRO A 64 8.76 -19.81 16.19
C PRO A 64 9.75 -20.93 15.88
N THR A 65 9.29 -22.07 15.34
CA THR A 65 10.19 -23.22 15.10
C THR A 65 11.24 -22.92 14.03
N LEU A 66 10.88 -22.10 13.03
CA LEU A 66 11.74 -21.75 11.90
C LEU A 66 12.10 -20.26 11.88
N ASN A 67 11.72 -19.51 12.92
CA ASN A 67 11.75 -18.05 12.93
C ASN A 67 11.18 -17.47 11.64
N SER A 68 10.03 -17.96 11.18
CA SER A 68 9.47 -17.56 9.89
C SER A 68 8.21 -16.73 10.06
N TYR A 69 7.97 -15.85 9.08
CA TYR A 69 6.73 -15.12 8.93
C TYR A 69 6.01 -15.55 7.66
N THR A 70 4.70 -15.77 7.76
CA THR A 70 3.80 -15.85 6.61
C THR A 70 2.87 -14.65 6.66
N ILE A 71 2.89 -13.81 5.62
CA ILE A 71 1.97 -12.68 5.46
C ILE A 71 0.93 -13.08 4.41
N HIS A 72 -0.32 -13.19 4.84
CA HIS A 72 -1.46 -13.46 3.98
C HIS A 72 -1.93 -12.15 3.35
N CYS A 73 -1.68 -11.95 2.06
CA CYS A 73 -2.05 -10.75 1.31
C CYS A 73 -3.25 -11.05 0.41
N ARG A 74 -4.39 -10.43 0.68
CA ARG A 74 -5.55 -10.44 -0.21
C ARG A 74 -5.41 -9.32 -1.21
N LEU A 75 -5.38 -9.67 -2.49
CA LEU A 75 -5.14 -8.77 -3.61
C LEU A 75 -6.41 -8.63 -4.45
N ARG A 76 -6.53 -7.51 -5.16
CA ARG A 76 -7.49 -7.30 -6.25
C ARG A 76 -6.75 -6.95 -7.54
N ASN A 77 -7.07 -7.64 -8.63
CA ASN A 77 -6.73 -7.19 -9.98
C ASN A 77 -7.79 -6.18 -10.42
N ASN A 78 -7.40 -4.92 -10.58
CA ASN A 78 -8.27 -3.82 -11.01
C ASN A 78 -8.31 -3.65 -12.52
N THR A 79 -7.53 -4.44 -13.26
CA THR A 79 -7.49 -4.41 -14.73
C THR A 79 -8.60 -5.27 -15.34
N ASN A 80 -8.78 -5.10 -16.65
CA ASN A 80 -9.63 -5.95 -17.48
C ASN A 80 -8.86 -7.09 -18.17
N GLU A 81 -7.60 -7.31 -17.77
CA GLU A 81 -6.69 -8.28 -18.37
C GLU A 81 -6.33 -9.40 -17.39
N LEU A 82 -5.91 -10.54 -17.94
CA LEU A 82 -5.31 -11.61 -17.15
C LEU A 82 -3.89 -11.17 -16.79
N ILE A 83 -3.57 -11.11 -15.49
CA ILE A 83 -2.19 -11.00 -15.05
C ILE A 83 -1.59 -12.41 -15.05
N THR A 84 -0.67 -12.68 -15.96
CA THR A 84 -0.01 -13.99 -16.10
C THR A 84 0.91 -14.28 -14.92
N TYR A 85 1.56 -13.26 -14.37
CA TYR A 85 2.43 -13.37 -13.20
C TYR A 85 2.46 -12.07 -12.40
N LEU A 86 2.53 -12.19 -11.08
CA LEU A 86 2.96 -11.11 -10.20
C LEU A 86 3.77 -11.62 -9.02
N ASP A 87 4.67 -10.78 -8.51
CA ASP A 87 5.38 -11.01 -7.26
C ASP A 87 5.04 -9.96 -6.19
N LEU A 88 5.24 -10.36 -4.94
CA LEU A 88 5.18 -9.49 -3.78
C LEU A 88 6.46 -9.65 -2.99
N LYS A 89 6.92 -8.54 -2.43
CA LYS A 89 8.10 -8.48 -1.58
C LYS A 89 7.69 -7.95 -0.23
N ALA A 90 8.13 -8.62 0.82
CA ALA A 90 8.04 -8.09 2.17
C ALA A 90 9.41 -7.66 2.67
N THR A 91 9.46 -6.54 3.37
CA THR A 91 10.62 -6.11 4.14
C THR A 91 10.24 -6.11 5.61
N PHE A 92 11.06 -6.75 6.45
CA PHE A 92 10.83 -6.85 7.89
C PHE A 92 11.81 -5.93 8.61
N TYR A 93 11.33 -5.23 9.63
CA TYR A 93 12.07 -4.20 10.36
C TYR A 93 12.07 -4.46 11.85
N ASP A 94 13.19 -4.16 12.52
CA ASP A 94 13.25 -4.08 13.98
C ASP A 94 12.61 -2.79 14.52
N LYS A 95 12.62 -2.64 15.85
CA LYS A 95 12.08 -1.47 16.55
C LYS A 95 12.84 -0.17 16.25
N GLU A 96 14.09 -0.25 15.80
CA GLU A 96 14.91 0.87 15.38
C GLU A 96 14.70 1.24 13.90
N GLY A 97 13.93 0.43 13.16
CA GLY A 97 13.69 0.60 11.73
C GLY A 97 14.78 0.01 10.84
N ASN A 98 15.70 -0.81 11.37
CA ASN A 98 16.66 -1.52 10.54
C ASN A 98 15.99 -2.73 9.89
N ILE A 99 16.40 -3.05 8.66
CA ILE A 99 15.94 -4.23 7.95
C ILE A 99 16.55 -5.48 8.61
N VAL A 100 15.69 -6.39 9.08
CA VAL A 100 16.08 -7.67 9.68
C VAL A 100 15.79 -8.87 8.78
N GLY A 101 15.16 -8.63 7.63
CA GLY A 101 15.04 -9.65 6.59
C GLY A 101 14.01 -9.28 5.53
N THR A 102 13.82 -10.22 4.60
CA THR A 102 12.90 -10.06 3.47
C THR A 102 12.07 -11.32 3.27
N GLY A 103 10.91 -11.16 2.64
CA GLY A 103 10.06 -12.26 2.22
C GLY A 103 9.58 -12.11 0.79
N MET A 104 9.16 -13.21 0.19
CA MET A 104 8.63 -13.22 -1.17
C MET A 104 7.39 -14.09 -1.27
N GLY A 105 6.46 -13.66 -2.12
CA GLY A 105 5.29 -14.42 -2.53
C GLY A 105 4.99 -14.12 -4.00
N ASN A 106 4.26 -14.99 -4.67
CA ASN A 106 3.90 -14.76 -6.06
C ASN A 106 2.55 -15.39 -6.39
N ALA A 107 1.91 -14.88 -7.44
CA ALA A 107 0.76 -15.49 -8.06
C ALA A 107 0.93 -15.57 -9.57
N ALA A 108 0.30 -16.57 -10.16
CA ALA A 108 0.14 -16.68 -11.60
C ALA A 108 -1.35 -16.75 -11.94
N ASN A 109 -1.68 -16.49 -13.20
CA ASN A 109 -3.05 -16.59 -13.73
C ASN A 109 -4.07 -15.84 -12.85
N PHE A 110 -3.84 -14.54 -12.61
CA PHE A 110 -4.71 -13.70 -11.81
C PHE A 110 -5.71 -12.98 -12.71
N ALA A 111 -6.91 -13.57 -12.81
CA ALA A 111 -7.96 -13.11 -13.71
C ALA A 111 -8.36 -11.64 -13.47
N ALA A 112 -8.79 -10.99 -14.56
CA ALA A 112 -9.36 -9.65 -14.56
C ALA A 112 -10.46 -9.49 -13.49
N GLY A 113 -10.43 -8.38 -12.75
CA GLY A 113 -11.41 -8.07 -11.70
C GLY A 113 -11.42 -9.00 -10.47
N ALA A 114 -10.62 -10.07 -10.47
CA ALA A 114 -10.67 -11.08 -9.42
C ALA A 114 -9.95 -10.62 -8.14
N GLU A 115 -10.26 -11.31 -7.04
CA GLU A 115 -9.49 -11.24 -5.80
C GLU A 115 -8.77 -12.58 -5.57
N LYS A 116 -7.54 -12.52 -5.05
CA LYS A 116 -6.73 -13.72 -4.75
C LYS A 116 -5.93 -13.48 -3.47
N THR A 117 -5.75 -14.52 -2.67
CA THR A 117 -4.82 -14.49 -1.53
C THR A 117 -3.46 -15.03 -1.97
N VAL A 118 -2.40 -14.31 -1.65
CA VAL A 118 -1.01 -14.71 -1.85
C VAL A 118 -0.30 -14.69 -0.52
N ASP A 119 0.44 -15.74 -0.24
CA ASP A 119 1.26 -15.83 0.97
C ASP A 119 2.68 -15.34 0.64
N VAL A 120 3.14 -14.33 1.39
CA VAL A 120 4.51 -13.84 1.35
C VAL A 120 5.26 -14.47 2.52
N MET A 121 6.33 -15.20 2.23
CA MET A 121 7.09 -15.93 3.25
C MET A 121 8.46 -15.32 3.47
N GLY A 122 8.78 -15.00 4.73
CA GLY A 122 10.13 -14.68 5.19
C GLY A 122 10.66 -15.80 6.09
N LEU A 123 11.94 -16.14 5.96
CA LEU A 123 12.61 -17.19 6.74
C LEU A 123 13.75 -16.60 7.56
N ASP A 124 13.99 -17.17 8.75
CA ASP A 124 15.03 -16.71 9.69
C ASP A 124 14.94 -15.20 10.02
N ILE A 125 13.71 -14.73 10.23
CA ILE A 125 13.41 -13.35 10.58
C ILE A 125 13.37 -13.24 12.10
N GLN A 126 14.35 -12.53 12.67
CA GLN A 126 14.50 -12.35 14.11
C GLN A 126 14.30 -10.87 14.48
N ASN A 127 13.82 -10.62 15.70
CA ASN A 127 13.63 -9.26 16.24
C ASN A 127 12.75 -8.33 15.39
N CYS A 128 11.84 -8.89 14.58
CA CYS A 128 10.90 -8.12 13.78
C CYS A 128 9.82 -7.48 14.66
N GLU A 129 9.66 -6.16 14.50
CA GLU A 129 8.60 -5.35 15.10
C GLU A 129 7.55 -4.95 14.06
N ASN A 130 7.98 -4.68 12.82
CA ASN A 130 7.11 -4.23 11.75
C ASN A 130 7.48 -4.85 10.40
N TYR A 131 6.55 -4.81 9.44
CA TYR A 131 6.80 -5.23 8.06
C TYR A 131 6.08 -4.32 7.07
N GLU A 132 6.63 -4.24 5.87
CA GLU A 132 6.01 -3.62 4.70
C GLU A 132 5.86 -4.67 3.60
N VAL A 133 4.80 -4.58 2.80
CA VAL A 133 4.60 -5.44 1.62
C VAL A 133 4.36 -4.57 0.40
N GLU A 134 5.11 -4.86 -0.66
CA GLU A 134 5.02 -4.17 -1.94
C GLU A 134 4.63 -5.17 -3.03
N ILE A 135 3.86 -4.70 -4.02
CA ILE A 135 3.68 -5.41 -5.29
C ILE A 135 4.91 -5.09 -6.15
N GLY A 136 5.63 -6.11 -6.60
CA GLY A 136 6.80 -5.93 -7.46
C GLY A 136 6.44 -6.08 -8.93
N THR A 137 6.96 -7.13 -9.56
CA THR A 137 6.74 -7.38 -10.99
C THR A 137 5.27 -7.72 -11.25
N VAL A 138 4.68 -7.16 -12.31
CA VAL A 138 3.37 -7.53 -12.85
C VAL A 138 3.52 -7.77 -14.35
N LEU A 139 3.10 -8.94 -14.82
CA LEU A 139 3.13 -9.34 -16.22
C LEU A 139 1.70 -9.70 -16.68
N ASN A 140 1.25 -9.13 -17.79
CA ASN A 140 -0.03 -9.42 -18.43
C ASN A 140 0.14 -10.37 -19.62
#